data_AF-A0A934WGV0-F1
#
_entry.id   AF-A0A934WGV0-F1
#
_cell.length_a   1.000
_cell.length_b   1.000
_cell.length_c   1.000
_cell.angle_alpha   90.00
_cell.angle_beta   90.00
_cell.angle_gamma   90.00
#
_symmetry.space_group_name_H-M   'P 1'
#
loop_
_entity.id
_entity.type
_entity.pdbx_description
1 polymer ?
#
loop_
_entity_poly.entity_id
_entity_poly.type
_entity_poly.pdbx_seq_one_letter_code
_entity_poly.pdbx_strand_id
1 'polypeptide(L)'
;MKLQVFILNIILVAISLSACSSLESDAKKAAELEKKSIEYIKEGDLEEAERVFKEAKEIITQYKGTEKYERFYEVYNNHIIGKATQN
;
A
#
# COMPACT_ATOMS: atom_id res chain seq x y z
N MET A 1 34.13 20.65 10.35
CA MET A 1 33.26 19.88 11.27
C MET A 1 31.79 20.29 11.24
N LYS A 2 31.41 21.54 11.56
CA LYS A 2 29.97 21.92 11.66
C LYS A 2 29.18 21.75 10.35
N LEU A 3 29.76 22.11 9.19
CA LEU A 3 29.12 21.97 7.89
C LEU A 3 28.96 20.51 7.43
N GLN A 4 29.95 19.65 7.71
CA GLN A 4 29.87 18.21 7.41
C GLN A 4 28.80 17.51 8.25
N VAL A 5 28.69 17.85 9.54
CA VAL A 5 27.64 17.31 10.43
C VAL A 5 26.26 17.79 9.97
N PHE A 6 26.14 19.02 9.46
CA PHE A 6 24.89 19.56 8.93
C PHE A 6 24.45 18.84 7.64
N ILE A 7 25.38 18.62 6.71
CA ILE A 7 25.12 17.88 5.46
C ILE A 7 24.74 16.43 5.74
N LEU A 8 25.42 15.75 6.69
CA LEU A 8 25.07 14.39 7.10
C LEU A 8 23.65 14.29 7.69
N ASN A 9 23.23 15.27 8.50
CA ASN A 9 21.88 15.31 9.04
C ASN A 9 20.81 15.51 7.96
N ILE A 10 21.07 16.35 6.96
CA ILE A 10 20.13 16.57 5.84
C ILE A 10 19.96 15.29 5.02
N ILE A 11 21.04 14.56 4.74
CA ILE A 11 21.00 13.29 3.99
C ILE A 11 20.21 12.23 4.77
N LEU A 12 20.38 12.15 6.11
CA LEU A 12 19.65 11.21 6.97
C LEU A 12 18.13 11.47 6.96
N VAL A 13 17.72 12.75 6.98
CA VAL A 13 16.31 13.15 6.88
C VAL A 13 15.72 12.83 5.50
N ALA A 14 16.48 13.03 4.42
CA ALA A 14 16.01 12.78 3.05
C ALA A 14 15.71 11.29 2.78
N ILE A 15 16.53 10.37 3.30
CA ILE A 15 16.33 8.91 3.13
C ILE A 15 15.06 8.43 3.86
N SER A 16 14.68 9.12 4.93
CA SER A 16 13.50 8.79 5.73
C SER A 16 12.18 9.07 4.99
N LEU A 17 12.17 10.05 4.08
CA LEU A 17 10.96 10.50 3.38
C LEU A 17 10.60 9.64 2.17
N SER A 18 11.56 8.97 1.54
CA SER A 18 11.31 8.07 0.40
C SER A 18 10.62 6.76 0.75
N ALA A 19 10.65 6.35 2.03
CA ALA A 19 10.02 5.11 2.49
C ALA A 19 8.50 5.23 2.69
N CYS A 20 7.98 6.46 2.77
CA CYS A 20 6.55 6.72 2.97
C CYS A 20 5.76 6.65 1.66
N SER A 21 6.36 7.09 0.53
CA SER A 21 5.68 7.10 -0.77
C SER A 21 5.45 5.69 -1.33
N SER A 22 6.39 4.76 -1.13
CA SER A 22 6.23 3.37 -1.59
C SER A 22 5.13 2.65 -0.81
N LEU A 23 5.07 2.85 0.51
CA LEU A 23 4.05 2.25 1.38
C LEU A 23 2.65 2.68 0.97
N GLU A 24 2.42 3.98 0.79
CA GLU A 24 1.11 4.48 0.40
C GLU A 24 0.72 4.02 -1.01
N SER A 25 1.68 4.00 -1.94
CA SER A 25 1.45 3.49 -3.31
C SER A 25 1.07 2.02 -3.30
N ASP A 26 1.78 1.19 -2.53
CA ASP A 26 1.52 -0.23 -2.42
C ASP A 26 0.16 -0.51 -1.76
N ALA A 27 -0.17 0.22 -0.69
CA ALA A 27 -1.47 0.11 -0.02
C ALA A 27 -2.63 0.46 -0.96
N LYS A 28 -2.49 1.53 -1.76
CA LYS A 28 -3.48 1.91 -2.79
C LYS A 28 -3.60 0.84 -3.87
N LYS A 29 -2.48 0.34 -4.38
CA LYS A 29 -2.46 -0.72 -5.40
C LYS A 29 -3.12 -2.00 -4.91
N ALA A 30 -2.82 -2.44 -3.69
CA ALA A 30 -3.47 -3.60 -3.08
C ALA A 30 -4.99 -3.41 -2.96
N ALA A 31 -5.43 -2.22 -2.55
CA ALA A 31 -6.85 -1.90 -2.45
C ALA A 31 -7.55 -1.87 -3.82
N GLU A 32 -6.89 -1.39 -4.87
CA GLU A 32 -7.41 -1.38 -6.24
C GLU A 32 -7.55 -2.79 -6.82
N LEU A 33 -6.53 -3.64 -6.63
CA LEU A 33 -6.55 -5.04 -7.04
C LEU A 33 -7.68 -5.82 -6.37
N GLU A 34 -7.89 -5.60 -5.07
CA GLU A 34 -8.98 -6.26 -4.34
C GLU A 34 -10.36 -5.78 -4.79
N LYS A 35 -10.56 -4.48 -5.03
CA LYS A 35 -11.79 -4.00 -5.65
C LYS A 35 -12.05 -4.63 -7.01
N LYS A 36 -11.00 -4.76 -7.82
CA LYS A 36 -11.08 -5.42 -9.12
C LYS A 36 -11.44 -6.90 -8.99
N SER A 37 -10.93 -7.60 -7.98
CA SER A 37 -11.37 -8.99 -7.69
C SER A 37 -12.86 -9.05 -7.39
N ILE A 38 -13.40 -8.09 -6.63
CA ILE A 38 -14.83 -8.01 -6.30
C ILE A 38 -15.66 -7.75 -7.57
N GLU A 39 -15.16 -6.93 -8.49
CA GLU A 39 -15.80 -6.71 -9.80
C GLU A 39 -15.84 -8.01 -10.62
N TYR A 40 -14.73 -8.73 -10.73
CA TYR A 40 -14.69 -10.03 -11.41
C TYR A 40 -15.61 -11.07 -10.76
N ILE A 41 -15.70 -11.11 -9.43
CA ILE A 41 -16.66 -11.97 -8.70
C ILE A 41 -18.11 -11.64 -9.12
N LYS A 42 -18.46 -10.35 -9.26
CA LYS A 42 -19.79 -9.92 -9.71
C LYS A 42 -20.08 -10.32 -11.16
N GLU A 43 -19.05 -10.35 -12.00
CA GLU A 43 -19.14 -10.76 -13.40
C GLU A 43 -19.12 -12.29 -13.58
N GLY A 44 -18.81 -13.04 -12.52
CA GLY A 44 -18.68 -14.50 -12.54
C GLY A 44 -17.32 -15.00 -13.04
N ASP A 45 -16.36 -14.11 -13.27
CA ASP A 45 -15.00 -14.44 -13.68
C ASP A 45 -14.13 -14.79 -12.46
N LEU A 46 -14.31 -16.01 -11.95
CA LEU A 46 -13.65 -16.44 -10.72
C LEU A 46 -12.13 -16.63 -10.89
N GLU A 47 -11.66 -16.95 -12.10
CA GLU A 47 -10.24 -17.15 -12.38
C GLU A 47 -9.48 -15.81 -12.29
N GLU A 48 -9.99 -14.77 -12.95
CA GLU A 48 -9.38 -13.44 -12.88
C GLU A 48 -9.55 -12.83 -11.48
N ALA A 49 -10.67 -13.08 -10.80
CA ALA A 49 -10.86 -12.69 -9.41
C ALA A 49 -9.77 -13.28 -8.50
N GLU A 50 -9.52 -14.57 -8.59
CA GLU A 50 -8.48 -15.24 -7.79
C GLU A 50 -7.09 -14.71 -8.13
N ARG A 51 -6.80 -14.52 -9.42
CA ARG A 51 -5.50 -14.02 -9.89
C ARG A 51 -5.18 -12.65 -9.29
N VAL A 52 -6.08 -11.67 -9.43
CA VAL A 52 -5.83 -10.31 -8.93
C VAL A 52 -5.92 -10.22 -7.40
N PHE A 53 -6.75 -11.06 -6.76
CA PHE A 53 -6.76 -11.16 -5.30
C PHE A 53 -5.42 -11.68 -4.76
N LYS A 54 -4.81 -12.68 -5.39
CA LYS A 54 -3.47 -13.17 -5.01
C LYS A 54 -2.42 -12.07 -5.13
N GLU A 55 -2.44 -11.27 -6.20
CA GLU A 55 -1.53 -10.11 -6.34
C GLU A 55 -1.70 -9.10 -5.20
N ALA A 56 -2.96 -8.80 -4.79
CA ALA A 56 -3.21 -7.95 -3.63
C ALA A 56 -2.61 -8.57 -2.35
N LYS A 57 -2.79 -9.88 -2.15
CA LYS A 57 -2.24 -10.62 -1.00
C LYS A 57 -0.72 -10.62 -0.97
N GLU A 58 -0.05 -10.70 -2.11
CA GLU A 58 1.42 -10.63 -2.18
C GLU A 58 1.92 -9.28 -1.66
N ILE A 59 1.32 -8.17 -2.10
CA ILE A 59 1.67 -6.82 -1.62
C ILE A 59 1.42 -6.72 -0.11
N ILE A 60 0.25 -7.13 0.37
CA ILE A 60 -0.09 -7.09 1.82
C ILE A 60 0.93 -7.90 2.65
N THR A 61 1.38 -9.04 2.11
CA THR A 61 2.31 -9.94 2.81
C THR A 61 3.70 -9.31 2.98
N GLN A 62 4.15 -8.46 2.07
CA GLN A 62 5.44 -7.75 2.20
C GLN A 62 5.52 -6.86 3.44
N TYR A 63 4.37 -6.36 3.90
CA TYR A 63 4.30 -5.49 5.07
C TYR A 63 3.96 -6.25 6.35
N LYS A 64 3.48 -7.49 6.28
CA LYS A 64 3.04 -8.27 7.44
C LYS A 64 4.21 -8.54 8.40
N GLY A 65 4.01 -8.20 9.67
CA GLY A 65 5.04 -8.37 10.71
C GLY A 65 6.14 -7.30 10.69
N THR A 66 6.04 -6.29 9.82
CA THR A 66 6.93 -5.12 9.84
C THR A 66 6.32 -4.01 10.70
N GLU A 67 7.16 -3.07 11.16
CA GLU A 67 6.72 -1.84 11.85
C GLU A 67 5.78 -0.97 10.99
N LYS A 68 5.82 -1.16 9.67
CA LYS A 68 5.04 -0.42 8.68
C LYS A 68 3.63 -0.99 8.47
N TYR A 69 3.34 -2.17 9.02
CA TYR A 69 2.11 -2.91 8.76
C TYR A 69 0.85 -2.12 9.12
N GLU A 70 0.85 -1.48 10.29
CA GLU A 70 -0.31 -0.75 10.80
C GLU A 70 -0.66 0.43 9.88
N ARG A 71 0.33 1.24 9.52
CA ARG A 71 0.15 2.36 8.60
C ARG A 71 -0.25 1.90 7.19
N PHE A 72 0.34 0.81 6.69
CA PHE A 72 -0.06 0.21 5.42
C PHE A 72 -1.54 -0.17 5.44
N TYR A 73 -1.99 -0.87 6.49
CA TYR A 73 -3.38 -1.32 6.61
C TYR A 73 -4.36 -0.17 6.78
N GLU A 74 -3.98 0.90 7.49
CA GLU A 74 -4.78 2.13 7.59
C GLU A 74 -5.05 2.72 6.20
N VAL A 75 -4.01 2.91 5.38
CA VAL A 75 -4.13 3.49 4.03
C VAL A 75 -4.93 2.57 3.11
N TYR A 76 -4.65 1.26 3.14
CA TYR A 76 -5.35 0.25 2.37
C TYR A 76 -6.86 0.22 2.72
N ASN A 77 -7.21 0.19 4.00
CA ASN A 77 -8.61 0.17 4.46
C ASN A 77 -9.34 1.46 4.09
N ASN A 78 -8.69 2.62 4.24
CA ASN A 78 -9.25 3.89 3.82
C ASN A 78 -9.56 3.91 2.32
N HIS A 79 -8.72 3.28 1.49
CA HIS A 79 -9.01 3.12 0.07
C HIS A 79 -10.14 2.14 -0.20
N ILE A 80 -10.19 0.98 0.46
CA ILE A 80 -11.29 0.00 0.31
C ILE A 80 -12.64 0.62 0.69
N ILE A 81 -12.74 1.20 1.89
CA ILE A 81 -14.00 1.72 2.47
C ILE A 81 -14.43 3.04 1.81
N GLY A 82 -13.48 3.94 1.52
CA GLY A 82 -13.77 5.31 1.08
C GLY A 82 -14.49 5.47 -0.27
N LYS A 83 -14.62 4.40 -1.07
CA LYS A 83 -15.48 4.39 -2.28
C LYS A 83 -16.86 3.76 -2.04
N ALA A 84 -17.06 3.01 -0.95
CA ALA A 84 -18.34 2.34 -0.69
C ALA A 84 -19.44 3.30 -0.19
N THR A 85 -19.08 4.49 0.27
CA THR A 85 -19.98 5.50 0.85
C THR A 85 -20.35 6.65 -0.10
N GLN A 86 -19.97 6.58 -1.38
CA GLN A 86 -20.44 7.51 -2.41
C GLN A 86 -21.46 6.82 -3.32
N ASN A 87 -22.66 6.56 -2.78
CA ASN A 87 -23.86 6.23 -3.53
C ASN A 87 -24.99 7.17 -3.11
#